data_AF-A0A327TU01-F1
#
_entry.id   AF-A0A327TU01-F1
#
_cell.length_a   1.000
_cell.length_b   1.000
_cell.length_c   1.000
_cell.angle_alpha   90.00
_cell.angle_beta   90.00
_cell.angle_gamma   90.00
#
_symmetry.space_group_name_H-M   'P 1'
#
loop_
_entity.id
_entity.type
_entity.pdbx_description
1 polymer ?
#
loop_
_entity_poly.entity_id
_entity_poly.type
_entity_poly.pdbx_seq_one_letter_code
_entity_poly.pdbx_strand_id
1 'polypeptide(L)'
;MPGIPLRRHLLEACRDRIEADRLYTVRELAKLAGLAQNTLWTMARCGALPGALSYPNMPGASSNGPQYIWDGRQLLRLIDQPQQILLDHDAHPAHSLHRAGCRCDSCVTTLRRANQRAPRQESEEVFPRASRERLLVLVADGTPVKDAAAEVGVNSRWVYGRAQWDPDFAARLDEAGWVLCVFGVTDPRCSSQAGYRGHRGVRESRPPCRGTGCRKWLRDHTRSESEQTPPDEDRPSDLPHVLYPTV
;
A
#
# COMPACT_ATOMS: atom_id res chain seq x y z
N MET A 1 26.39 12.96 -15.46
CA MET A 1 25.62 11.96 -14.69
C MET A 1 25.84 10.61 -15.35
N PRO A 2 26.47 9.62 -14.68
CA PRO A 2 26.68 8.31 -15.29
C PRO A 2 25.33 7.61 -15.49
N GLY A 3 25.03 7.23 -16.73
CA GLY A 3 23.82 6.47 -17.06
C GLY A 3 23.80 5.15 -16.28
N ILE A 4 22.67 4.80 -15.67
CA ILE A 4 22.53 3.53 -14.96
C ILE A 4 22.37 2.43 -16.02
N PRO A 5 23.29 1.47 -16.16
CA PRO A 5 23.09 0.37 -17.08
C PRO A 5 21.96 -0.52 -16.55
N LEU A 6 20.87 -0.64 -17.31
CA LEU A 6 19.87 -1.65 -17.05
C LEU A 6 20.50 -3.03 -17.27
N ARG A 7 20.59 -3.85 -16.21
CA ARG A 7 21.26 -5.16 -16.24
C ARG A 7 20.59 -6.17 -17.20
N ARG A 8 19.35 -5.95 -17.63
CA ARG A 8 18.64 -6.69 -18.70
C ARG A 8 17.61 -5.76 -19.35
N HIS A 9 17.48 -5.82 -20.68
CA HIS A 9 16.47 -5.06 -21.41
C HIS A 9 15.08 -5.55 -21.02
N LEU A 10 14.12 -4.65 -20.82
CA LEU A 10 12.80 -5.02 -20.30
C LEU A 10 12.02 -5.94 -21.25
N LEU A 11 12.28 -5.83 -22.56
CA LEU A 11 11.67 -6.68 -23.59
C LEU A 11 12.37 -8.03 -23.79
N GLU A 12 13.44 -8.33 -23.05
CA GLU A 12 14.16 -9.62 -23.14
C GLU A 12 13.19 -10.81 -22.94
N ALA A 13 12.31 -10.70 -21.95
CA ALA A 13 11.33 -11.74 -21.62
C ALA A 13 10.27 -11.98 -22.71
N CYS A 14 10.20 -11.12 -23.73
CA CYS A 14 9.31 -11.29 -24.87
C CYS A 14 10.03 -11.35 -26.22
N ARG A 15 11.36 -11.51 -26.24
CA ARG A 15 12.18 -11.54 -27.47
C ARG A 15 11.63 -12.52 -28.52
N ASP A 16 11.35 -13.75 -28.12
CA ASP A 16 10.89 -14.82 -29.03
C ASP A 16 9.47 -14.59 -29.59
N ARG A 17 8.74 -13.62 -29.06
CA ARG A 17 7.39 -13.24 -29.51
C ARG A 17 7.39 -11.97 -30.35
N ILE A 18 8.55 -11.36 -30.58
CA ILE A 18 8.69 -10.19 -31.44
C ILE A 18 8.97 -10.67 -32.86
N GLU A 19 8.03 -10.38 -33.75
CA GLU A 19 8.15 -10.62 -35.19
C GLU A 19 8.92 -9.44 -35.80
N ALA A 20 10.01 -9.73 -36.52
CA ALA A 20 10.91 -8.71 -37.05
C ALA A 20 10.20 -7.71 -37.98
N ASP A 21 9.31 -8.17 -38.85
CA ASP A 21 8.70 -7.33 -39.90
C ASP A 21 7.35 -6.70 -39.47
N ARG A 22 7.05 -6.73 -38.17
CA ARG A 22 5.79 -6.24 -37.60
C ARG A 22 5.97 -4.90 -36.91
N LEU A 23 4.98 -4.02 -37.08
CA LEU A 23 4.87 -2.79 -36.29
C LEU A 23 4.13 -3.05 -34.98
N TYR A 24 4.63 -2.44 -33.91
CA TYR A 24 4.08 -2.55 -32.57
C TYR A 24 3.67 -1.17 -32.05
N THR A 25 2.39 -1.02 -31.73
CA THR A 25 1.89 0.13 -30.96
C THR A 25 2.22 -0.01 -29.48
N VAL A 26 2.14 1.10 -28.72
CA VAL A 26 2.25 1.07 -27.24
C VAL A 26 1.35 0.00 -26.61
N ARG A 27 0.09 -0.09 -27.09
CA ARG A 27 -0.89 -1.03 -26.54
C ARG A 27 -0.48 -2.49 -26.77
N GLU A 28 -0.05 -2.81 -27.99
CA GLU A 28 0.36 -4.17 -28.35
C GLU A 28 1.63 -4.58 -27.63
N LEU A 29 2.61 -3.68 -27.56
CA LEU A 29 3.87 -3.96 -26.89
C LEU A 29 3.70 -4.08 -25.37
N ALA A 30 2.77 -3.31 -24.78
CA ALA A 30 2.43 -3.44 -23.36
C ALA A 30 1.81 -4.82 -23.08
N LYS A 31 0.89 -5.27 -23.94
CA LYS A 31 0.30 -6.61 -23.87
C LYS A 31 1.37 -7.70 -24.04
N LEU A 32 2.29 -7.53 -24.99
CA LEU A 32 3.37 -8.48 -25.26
C LEU A 32 4.30 -8.65 -24.05
N ALA A 33 4.70 -7.53 -23.44
CA ALA A 33 5.61 -7.48 -22.29
C ALA A 33 4.91 -7.76 -20.95
N GLY A 34 3.59 -7.90 -20.91
CA GLY A 34 2.83 -8.07 -19.67
C GLY A 34 2.86 -6.83 -18.76
N LEU A 35 2.97 -5.64 -19.35
CA LEU A 35 3.01 -4.36 -18.63
C LEU A 35 1.68 -3.61 -18.76
N ALA A 36 1.43 -2.73 -17.79
CA ALA A 36 0.38 -1.72 -17.93
C ALA A 36 0.72 -0.75 -19.07
N GLN A 37 -0.27 -0.40 -19.90
CA GLN A 37 -0.10 0.49 -21.05
C GLN A 37 0.53 1.84 -20.66
N ASN A 38 0.12 2.43 -19.53
CA ASN A 38 0.67 3.68 -19.01
C ASN A 38 2.15 3.58 -18.65
N THR A 39 2.62 2.41 -18.21
CA THR A 39 4.05 2.18 -17.93
C THR A 39 4.86 2.28 -19.21
N LEU A 40 4.42 1.58 -20.26
CA LEU A 40 5.12 1.60 -21.54
C LEU A 40 5.08 2.97 -22.21
N TRP A 41 3.94 3.68 -22.12
CA TRP A 41 3.83 5.05 -22.59
C TRP A 41 4.81 6.00 -21.87
N THR A 42 4.93 5.85 -20.55
CA THR A 42 5.90 6.62 -19.75
C THR A 42 7.33 6.31 -20.17
N MET A 43 7.65 5.03 -20.42
CA MET A 43 8.97 4.62 -20.89
C MET A 43 9.31 5.24 -22.26
N ALA A 44 8.38 5.20 -23.20
CA ALA A 44 8.56 5.80 -24.51
C ALA A 44 8.80 7.32 -24.41
N ARG A 45 7.97 8.01 -23.62
CA ARG A 45 8.07 9.46 -23.42
C ARG A 45 9.37 9.88 -22.73
N CYS A 46 9.85 9.09 -21.76
CA CYS A 46 11.07 9.39 -21.02
C CYS A 46 12.36 8.89 -21.68
N GLY A 47 12.28 8.36 -22.91
CA GLY A 47 13.45 7.83 -23.63
C GLY A 47 13.94 6.47 -23.15
N ALA A 48 13.22 5.81 -22.24
CA ALA A 48 13.53 4.46 -21.75
C ALA A 48 13.21 3.34 -22.74
N LEU A 49 12.50 3.67 -23.82
CA LEU A 49 12.32 2.80 -24.97
C LEU A 49 12.54 3.64 -26.24
N PRO A 50 13.80 3.86 -26.63
CA PRO A 50 14.13 4.83 -27.66
C PRO A 50 13.72 4.35 -29.06
N GLY A 51 13.77 5.29 -30.02
CA GLY A 51 13.64 4.99 -31.44
C GLY A 51 12.21 4.81 -31.97
N ALA A 52 11.20 4.97 -31.11
CA ALA A 52 9.81 4.99 -31.54
C ALA A 52 9.58 6.03 -32.65
N LEU A 53 8.89 5.65 -33.72
CA LEU A 53 8.30 6.60 -34.63
C LEU A 53 7.11 7.25 -33.92
N SER A 54 7.19 8.57 -33.74
CA SER A 54 6.13 9.37 -33.12
C SER A 54 5.26 9.96 -34.21
N TYR A 55 4.02 9.47 -34.36
CA TYR A 55 3.04 10.03 -35.27
C TYR A 55 2.11 10.97 -34.50
N PRO A 56 2.15 12.30 -34.76
CA PRO A 56 1.34 13.24 -34.00
C PRO A 56 -0.17 13.14 -34.29
N ASN A 57 -0.63 12.60 -35.44
CA ASN A 57 -2.05 12.59 -35.83
C ASN A 57 -2.43 11.38 -36.72
N MET A 58 -2.43 10.15 -36.19
CA MET A 58 -2.99 8.99 -36.92
C MET A 58 -4.53 8.95 -36.82
N PRO A 59 -5.26 8.73 -37.93
CA PRO A 59 -6.72 8.52 -37.90
C PRO A 59 -7.08 7.32 -37.03
N GLY A 60 -8.01 7.49 -36.08
CA GLY A 60 -8.43 6.44 -35.14
C GLY A 60 -7.67 6.42 -33.81
N ALA A 61 -6.70 7.32 -33.60
CA ALA A 61 -6.16 7.60 -32.28
C ALA A 61 -7.26 8.23 -31.42
N SER A 62 -7.61 7.60 -30.28
CA SER A 62 -8.53 8.21 -29.32
C SER A 62 -7.92 9.53 -28.83
N SER A 63 -8.50 10.64 -29.27
CA SER A 63 -8.32 12.01 -28.77
C SER A 63 -7.03 12.31 -27.99
N ASN A 64 -6.11 13.02 -28.67
CA ASN A 64 -5.01 13.85 -28.15
C ASN A 64 -3.76 13.19 -27.59
N GLY A 65 -2.86 12.74 -28.48
CA GLY A 65 -1.44 12.59 -28.14
C GLY A 65 -0.61 11.90 -29.24
N PRO A 66 0.73 12.08 -29.24
CA PRO A 66 1.61 11.36 -30.15
C PRO A 66 1.47 9.84 -29.91
N GLN A 67 1.30 9.08 -31.01
CA GLN A 67 1.39 7.63 -30.96
C GLN A 67 2.84 7.20 -31.18
N TYR A 68 3.33 6.35 -30.29
CA TYR A 68 4.65 5.71 -30.41
C TYR A 68 4.49 4.33 -31.06
N ILE A 69 5.23 4.12 -32.15
CA ILE A 69 5.24 2.87 -32.91
C ILE A 69 6.70 2.40 -33.05
N TRP A 70 6.93 1.10 -32.87
CA TRP A 70 8.24 0.48 -33.09
C TRP A 70 8.15 -0.58 -34.17
N ASP A 71 9.22 -0.70 -34.94
CA ASP A 71 9.47 -1.83 -35.81
C ASP A 71 10.04 -3.01 -35.01
N GLY A 72 9.60 -4.24 -35.29
CA GLY A 72 10.09 -5.46 -34.63
C GLY A 72 11.61 -5.63 -34.73
N ARG A 73 12.21 -5.35 -35.91
CA ARG A 73 13.68 -5.36 -36.08
C ARG A 73 14.36 -4.35 -35.17
N GLN A 74 13.74 -3.20 -34.94
CA GLN A 74 14.25 -2.20 -34.02
C GLN A 74 14.16 -2.69 -32.57
N LEU A 75 13.05 -3.28 -32.15
CA LEU A 75 12.90 -3.84 -30.81
C LEU A 75 13.92 -4.94 -30.53
N LEU A 76 14.15 -5.85 -31.49
CA LEU A 76 15.17 -6.89 -31.40
C LEU A 76 16.58 -6.30 -31.26
N ARG A 77 16.92 -5.27 -32.04
CA ARG A 77 18.19 -4.55 -31.89
C ARG A 77 18.35 -3.89 -30.51
N LEU A 78 17.27 -3.32 -29.96
CA LEU A 78 17.29 -2.71 -28.63
C LEU A 78 17.53 -3.75 -27.53
N ILE A 79 17.00 -4.96 -27.70
CA ILE A 79 17.23 -6.08 -26.78
C ILE A 79 18.71 -6.53 -26.85
N ASP A 80 19.26 -6.66 -28.06
CA ASP A 80 20.59 -7.22 -28.27
C ASP A 80 21.74 -6.25 -27.94
N GLN A 81 21.45 -4.95 -27.85
CA GLN A 81 22.45 -3.93 -27.59
C GLN A 81 22.38 -3.41 -26.15
N PRO A 82 23.52 -3.26 -25.45
CA PRO A 82 23.56 -2.58 -24.17
C PRO A 82 23.16 -1.11 -24.35
N GLN A 83 21.90 -0.80 -24.01
CA GLN A 83 21.39 0.57 -24.07
C GLN A 83 21.85 1.35 -22.84
N GLN A 84 22.58 2.45 -23.06
CA GLN A 84 22.70 3.50 -22.04
C GLN A 84 21.45 4.36 -22.08
N ILE A 85 20.48 4.02 -21.25
CA ILE A 85 19.28 4.83 -21.10
C ILE A 85 19.61 6.05 -20.25
N LEU A 86 19.78 7.20 -20.91
CA LEU A 86 19.91 8.47 -20.23
C LEU A 86 18.52 9.03 -19.96
N LEU A 87 18.08 8.91 -18.70
CA LEU A 87 16.84 9.50 -18.24
C LEU A 87 17.09 10.95 -17.82
N ASP A 88 16.48 11.90 -18.52
CA ASP A 88 16.57 13.32 -18.22
C ASP A 88 15.73 13.65 -16.97
N HIS A 89 16.42 14.07 -15.91
CA HIS A 89 15.80 14.42 -14.61
C HIS A 89 15.22 15.84 -14.59
N ASP A 90 15.61 16.69 -15.55
CA ASP A 90 15.12 18.05 -15.68
C ASP A 90 13.85 18.09 -16.55
N ALA A 91 13.77 17.21 -17.56
CA ALA A 91 12.60 17.12 -18.45
C ALA A 91 11.41 16.33 -17.86
N HIS A 92 11.63 15.49 -16.84
CA HIS A 92 10.62 14.57 -16.34
C HIS A 92 10.53 14.50 -14.82
N PRO A 93 9.30 14.41 -14.26
CA PRO A 93 9.11 14.30 -12.83
C PRO A 93 9.57 12.94 -12.31
N ALA A 94 10.04 12.91 -11.05
CA ALA A 94 10.60 11.72 -10.41
C ALA A 94 9.69 10.47 -10.46
N HIS A 95 8.35 10.64 -10.40
CA HIS A 95 7.42 9.52 -10.47
C HIS A 95 7.44 8.83 -11.85
N SER A 96 7.54 9.60 -12.94
CA SER A 96 7.64 9.09 -14.31
C SER A 96 8.96 8.37 -14.52
N LEU A 97 10.05 8.97 -14.06
CA LEU A 97 11.38 8.37 -14.13
C LEU A 97 11.48 7.07 -13.32
N HIS A 98 10.88 7.03 -12.14
CA HIS A 98 10.82 5.81 -11.35
C HIS A 98 10.01 4.70 -12.06
N ARG A 99 8.89 5.03 -12.69
CA ARG A 99 8.14 4.05 -13.52
C ARG A 99 8.94 3.58 -14.73
N ALA A 100 9.74 4.47 -15.32
CA ALA A 100 10.64 4.15 -16.43
C ALA A 100 11.88 3.32 -16.00
N GLY A 101 12.04 3.03 -14.71
CA GLY A 101 13.11 2.18 -14.19
C GLY A 101 14.23 2.92 -13.46
N CYS A 102 14.19 4.26 -13.36
CA CYS A 102 15.15 5.00 -12.54
C CYS A 102 15.04 4.60 -11.07
N ARG A 103 16.18 4.35 -10.42
CA ARG A 103 16.27 3.99 -9.00
C ARG A 103 17.29 4.84 -8.25
N CYS A 104 17.69 6.00 -8.79
CA CYS A 104 18.59 6.91 -8.10
C CYS A 104 17.97 7.43 -6.79
N ASP A 105 18.83 7.83 -5.84
CA ASP A 105 18.39 8.24 -4.50
C ASP A 105 17.44 9.44 -4.54
N SER A 106 17.63 10.38 -5.48
CA SER A 106 16.76 11.55 -5.61
C SER A 106 15.34 11.17 -6.07
N CYS A 107 15.21 10.28 -7.07
CA CYS A 107 13.90 9.79 -7.52
C CYS A 107 13.19 8.97 -6.44
N VAL A 108 13.91 8.05 -5.78
CA VAL A 108 13.35 7.22 -4.71
C VAL A 108 12.92 8.07 -3.52
N THR A 109 13.74 9.02 -3.10
CA THR A 109 13.42 9.94 -1.99
C THR A 109 12.22 10.82 -2.31
N THR A 110 12.16 11.38 -3.51
CA THR A 110 11.05 12.23 -3.96
C THR A 110 9.74 11.44 -4.00
N LEU A 111 9.76 10.21 -4.53
CA LEU A 111 8.58 9.35 -4.57
C LEU A 111 8.13 8.95 -3.16
N ARG A 112 9.05 8.59 -2.27
CA ARG A 112 8.73 8.32 -0.85
C ARG A 112 8.08 9.52 -0.19
N ARG A 113 8.61 10.73 -0.39
CA ARG A 113 8.03 11.97 0.15
C ARG A 113 6.63 12.22 -0.42
N ALA A 114 6.42 12.04 -1.73
CA ALA A 114 5.12 12.20 -2.36
C ALA A 114 4.09 11.20 -1.81
N ASN A 115 4.46 9.92 -1.74
CA ASN A 115 3.61 8.85 -1.20
C ASN A 115 3.31 9.03 0.30
N GLN A 116 4.17 9.72 1.06
CA GLN A 116 3.90 10.06 2.45
C GLN A 116 3.03 11.31 2.61
N ARG A 117 3.12 12.28 1.68
CA ARG A 117 2.39 13.55 1.78
C ARG A 117 0.90 13.41 1.51
N ALA A 118 0.50 12.64 0.48
CA ALA A 118 -0.91 12.52 0.11
C ALA A 118 -1.77 11.87 1.23
N PRO A 119 -1.36 10.75 1.86
CA PRO A 119 -2.11 10.19 2.99
C PRO A 119 -2.13 11.10 4.22
N ARG A 120 -1.13 11.96 4.41
CA ARG A 120 -1.09 12.92 5.53
C ARG A 120 -2.07 14.07 5.34
N GLN A 121 -2.23 14.57 4.11
CA GLN A 121 -3.22 15.59 3.80
C GLN A 121 -4.64 15.03 3.93
N GLU A 122 -4.90 13.88 3.31
CA GLU A 122 -6.19 13.18 3.41
C GLU A 122 -6.52 12.82 4.87
N SER A 123 -5.54 12.36 5.66
CA SER A 123 -5.73 12.10 7.08
C SER A 123 -6.03 13.35 7.90
N GLU A 124 -5.51 14.53 7.52
CA GLU A 124 -5.79 15.77 8.25
C GLU A 124 -7.16 16.34 7.89
N GLU A 125 -7.64 16.12 6.66
CA GLU A 125 -9.01 16.44 6.24
C GLU A 125 -10.04 15.52 6.93
N VAL A 126 -9.77 14.20 6.97
CA VAL A 126 -10.69 13.20 7.54
C VAL A 126 -10.65 13.18 9.07
N PHE A 127 -9.48 13.42 9.69
CA PHE A 127 -9.33 13.45 11.15
C PHE A 127 -8.56 14.70 11.62
N PRO A 128 -9.21 15.89 11.56
CA PRO A 128 -8.58 17.16 11.89
C PRO A 128 -8.11 17.22 13.34
N ARG A 129 -7.17 18.15 13.62
CA ARG A 129 -6.67 18.41 14.98
C ARG A 129 -7.78 18.59 16.01
N ALA A 130 -8.83 19.37 15.71
CA ALA A 130 -9.92 19.60 16.65
C ALA A 130 -10.65 18.31 17.06
N SER A 131 -10.92 17.41 16.09
CA SER A 131 -11.53 16.10 16.34
C SER A 131 -10.60 15.20 17.16
N ARG A 132 -9.27 15.28 16.93
CA ARG A 132 -8.26 14.56 17.72
C ARG A 132 -8.27 15.00 19.18
N GLU A 133 -8.29 16.31 19.43
CA GLU A 133 -8.37 16.86 20.79
C GLU A 133 -9.67 16.43 21.49
N ARG A 134 -10.81 16.51 20.79
CA ARG A 134 -12.10 16.08 21.33
C ARG A 134 -12.11 14.59 21.67
N LEU A 135 -11.55 13.75 20.81
CA LEU A 135 -11.43 12.31 21.07
C LEU A 135 -10.62 12.04 22.34
N LEU A 136 -9.48 12.71 22.52
CA LEU A 136 -8.64 12.53 23.70
C LEU A 136 -9.37 12.90 24.99
N VAL A 137 -10.16 13.97 24.98
CA VAL A 137 -11.01 14.34 26.13
C VAL A 137 -12.02 13.24 26.43
N LEU A 138 -12.75 12.74 25.42
CA LEU A 138 -13.73 11.67 25.61
C LEU A 138 -13.11 10.39 26.19
N VAL A 139 -11.92 10.03 25.71
CA VAL A 139 -11.19 8.85 26.19
C VAL A 139 -10.72 9.06 27.64
N ALA A 140 -10.20 10.25 27.96
CA ALA A 140 -9.80 10.60 29.33
C ALA A 140 -10.99 10.60 30.31
N ASP A 141 -12.20 10.92 29.82
CA ASP A 141 -13.45 10.86 30.59
C ASP A 141 -14.01 9.44 30.74
N GLY A 142 -13.30 8.43 30.20
CA GLY A 142 -13.66 7.02 30.35
C GLY A 142 -14.52 6.47 29.21
N THR A 143 -14.63 7.18 28.08
CA THR A 143 -15.28 6.66 26.87
C THR A 143 -14.34 5.70 26.13
N PRO A 144 -14.76 4.49 25.73
CA PRO A 144 -13.95 3.62 24.89
C PRO A 144 -13.53 4.29 23.58
N VAL A 145 -12.30 4.01 23.12
CA VAL A 145 -11.75 4.61 21.89
C VAL A 145 -12.66 4.40 20.67
N LYS A 146 -13.35 3.26 20.57
CA LYS A 146 -14.29 2.98 19.48
C LYS A 146 -15.48 3.94 19.49
N ASP A 147 -16.02 4.21 20.67
CA ASP A 147 -17.21 5.04 20.84
C ASP A 147 -16.84 6.52 20.75
N ALA A 148 -15.71 6.92 21.34
CA ALA A 148 -15.13 8.25 21.18
C ALA A 148 -14.80 8.57 19.71
N ALA A 149 -14.30 7.58 18.95
CA ALA A 149 -14.08 7.72 17.51
C ALA A 149 -15.39 7.96 16.75
N ALA A 150 -16.42 7.16 17.04
CA ALA A 150 -17.74 7.34 16.44
C ALA A 150 -18.33 8.72 16.76
N GLU A 151 -18.16 9.22 18.00
CA GLU A 151 -18.65 10.54 18.42
C GLU A 151 -17.97 11.68 17.64
N VAL A 152 -16.67 11.59 17.34
CA VAL A 152 -15.97 12.60 16.53
C VAL A 152 -16.08 12.35 15.02
N GLY A 153 -16.94 11.43 14.61
CA GLY A 153 -17.25 11.17 13.20
C GLY A 153 -16.20 10.35 12.43
N VAL A 154 -15.34 9.59 13.12
CA VAL A 154 -14.30 8.77 12.48
C VAL A 154 -14.40 7.30 12.88
N ASN A 155 -13.82 6.41 12.05
CA ASN A 155 -13.66 5.02 12.43
C ASN A 155 -12.44 4.86 13.37
N SER A 156 -12.53 4.00 14.39
CA SER A 156 -11.40 3.62 15.25
C SER A 156 -10.12 3.22 14.48
N ARG A 157 -10.25 2.65 13.28
CA ARG A 157 -9.12 2.36 12.38
C ARG A 157 -8.32 3.62 12.01
N TRP A 158 -8.98 4.77 11.80
CA TRP A 158 -8.31 6.04 11.52
C TRP A 158 -7.54 6.57 12.74
N VAL A 159 -8.09 6.37 13.94
CA VAL A 159 -7.44 6.77 15.20
C VAL A 159 -6.14 6.01 15.40
N TYR A 160 -6.19 4.67 15.30
CA TYR A 160 -4.99 3.85 15.44
C TYR A 160 -4.02 4.02 14.26
N GLY A 161 -4.55 4.22 13.05
CA GLY A 161 -3.75 4.59 11.89
C GLY A 161 -2.95 5.87 12.13
N ARG A 162 -3.56 6.91 12.72
CA ARG A 162 -2.88 8.15 13.11
C ARG A 162 -1.80 7.90 14.17
N ALA A 163 -2.16 7.19 15.25
CA ALA A 163 -1.23 6.86 16.33
C ALA A 163 0.00 6.06 15.86
N GLN A 164 -0.12 5.26 14.78
CA GLN A 164 1.01 4.51 14.24
C GLN A 164 2.14 5.41 13.71
N TRP A 165 1.84 6.60 13.19
CA TRP A 165 2.83 7.48 12.56
C TRP A 165 2.98 8.85 13.23
N ASP A 166 2.08 9.22 14.15
CA ASP A 166 2.11 10.43 14.96
C ASP A 166 2.43 10.06 16.43
N PRO A 167 3.71 10.04 16.83
CA PRO A 167 4.12 9.53 18.15
C PRO A 167 3.63 10.42 19.31
N ASP A 168 3.43 11.71 19.06
CA ASP A 168 2.90 12.65 20.06
C ASP A 168 1.41 12.37 20.30
N PHE A 169 0.64 12.17 19.22
CA PHE A 169 -0.76 11.76 19.35
C PHE A 169 -0.89 10.40 20.04
N ALA A 170 -0.03 9.43 19.71
CA ALA A 170 -0.01 8.12 20.36
C ALA A 170 0.21 8.24 21.88
N ALA A 171 1.22 9.02 22.31
CA ALA A 171 1.50 9.22 23.72
C ALA A 171 0.32 9.85 24.48
N ARG A 172 -0.35 10.82 23.85
CA ARG A 172 -1.52 11.48 24.46
C ARG A 172 -2.74 10.55 24.50
N LEU A 173 -2.92 9.70 23.49
CA LEU A 173 -3.98 8.68 23.47
C LEU A 173 -3.74 7.62 24.55
N ASP A 174 -2.49 7.20 24.75
CA ASP A 174 -2.12 6.28 25.81
C ASP A 174 -2.39 6.88 27.20
N GLU A 175 -2.02 8.14 27.42
CA GLU A 175 -2.30 8.88 28.66
C GLU A 175 -3.80 8.98 28.94
N ALA A 176 -4.58 9.39 27.94
CA ALA A 176 -6.05 9.46 28.06
C ALA A 176 -6.65 8.08 28.36
N GLY A 177 -6.14 7.03 27.71
CA GLY A 177 -6.59 5.64 27.92
C GLY A 177 -6.25 5.06 29.28
N TRP A 178 -5.41 5.72 30.08
CA TRP A 178 -5.05 5.26 31.42
C TRP A 178 -6.26 5.18 32.35
N VAL A 179 -7.20 6.13 32.24
CA VAL A 179 -8.43 6.17 33.04
C VAL A 179 -9.30 4.92 32.80
N LEU A 180 -9.30 4.39 31.57
CA LEU A 180 -10.01 3.15 31.22
C LEU A 180 -9.43 1.92 31.95
N CYS A 181 -8.18 1.97 32.39
CA CYS A 181 -7.54 0.87 33.13
C CYS A 181 -7.91 0.84 34.61
N VAL A 182 -8.40 1.96 35.17
CA VAL A 182 -8.77 2.07 36.60
C VAL A 182 -10.12 1.38 36.89
N PHE A 183 -10.98 1.23 35.89
CA PHE A 183 -12.31 0.61 36.03
C PHE A 183 -12.31 -0.91 36.19
N GLY A 184 -11.13 -1.54 36.14
CA GLY A 184 -10.98 -2.97 36.37
C GLY A 184 -11.27 -3.84 35.14
N VAL A 185 -10.80 -5.08 35.22
CA VAL A 185 -10.78 -6.07 34.13
C VAL A 185 -12.17 -6.56 33.68
N THR A 186 -13.18 -6.33 34.51
CA THR A 186 -14.58 -6.71 34.29
C THR A 186 -15.37 -5.62 33.59
N ASP A 187 -14.81 -4.42 33.44
CA ASP A 187 -15.49 -3.34 32.75
C ASP A 187 -15.32 -3.53 31.23
N PRO A 188 -16.41 -3.57 30.44
CA PRO A 188 -16.35 -3.70 28.98
C PRO A 188 -15.58 -2.55 28.28
N ARG A 189 -15.17 -1.53 29.04
CA ARG A 189 -14.30 -0.43 28.62
C ARG A 189 -12.79 -0.74 28.76
N CYS A 190 -12.36 -1.75 29.56
CA CYS A 190 -10.98 -2.29 29.46
C CYS A 190 -10.93 -3.18 28.20
N SER A 191 -10.03 -2.84 27.27
CA SER A 191 -9.63 -3.64 26.11
C SER A 191 -10.57 -3.65 24.88
N SER A 192 -10.10 -3.01 23.81
CA SER A 192 -10.43 -3.45 22.45
C SER A 192 -9.16 -3.96 21.75
N GLN A 193 -9.36 -4.92 20.86
CA GLN A 193 -8.48 -6.07 20.60
C GLN A 193 -7.16 -5.77 19.84
N ALA A 194 -6.94 -4.54 19.35
CA ALA A 194 -5.74 -4.17 18.60
C ALA A 194 -4.71 -3.33 19.39
N GLY A 195 -5.07 -2.85 20.59
CA GLY A 195 -4.33 -1.82 21.32
C GLY A 195 -3.15 -2.26 22.20
N TYR A 196 -2.46 -3.38 21.94
CA TYR A 196 -1.31 -3.77 22.80
C TYR A 196 -0.08 -4.38 22.13
N ARG A 197 -0.11 -4.65 20.81
CA ARG A 197 1.05 -5.28 20.16
C ARG A 197 2.14 -4.24 19.92
N GLY A 198 2.99 -4.04 20.94
CA GLY A 198 4.33 -3.52 20.72
C GLY A 198 5.01 -4.35 19.63
N HIS A 199 5.55 -3.70 18.60
CA HIS A 199 6.32 -4.38 17.57
C HIS A 199 7.57 -5.00 18.21
N ARG A 200 7.73 -6.33 18.11
CA ARG A 200 9.06 -6.96 18.25
C ARG A 200 9.88 -6.54 17.03
N GLY A 201 10.97 -5.79 17.21
CA GLY A 201 11.99 -5.70 16.16
C GLY A 201 12.87 -4.46 16.05
N VAL A 202 12.76 -3.43 16.90
CA VAL A 202 13.67 -2.28 16.82
C VAL A 202 14.37 -2.08 18.17
N ARG A 203 15.68 -1.83 18.11
CA ARG A 203 16.61 -1.84 19.25
C ARG A 203 16.45 -0.66 20.21
N GLU A 204 15.45 0.19 20.00
CA GLU A 204 15.04 1.31 20.86
C GLU A 204 13.51 1.40 20.81
N SER A 205 12.82 0.58 21.62
CA SER A 205 11.35 0.55 21.70
C SER A 205 10.93 0.74 23.15
N ARG A 206 10.11 1.77 23.41
CA ARG A 206 9.45 2.00 24.71
C ARG A 206 8.73 0.72 25.20
N PRO A 207 8.71 0.43 26.51
CA PRO A 207 8.05 -0.76 27.05
C PRO A 207 6.53 -0.65 26.89
N PRO A 208 5.81 -1.72 26.49
CA PRO A 208 4.35 -1.70 26.43
C PRO A 208 3.77 -1.46 27.84
N CYS A 209 2.60 -0.84 27.87
CA CYS A 209 1.78 -0.56 29.06
C CYS A 209 1.84 -1.73 30.07
N ARG A 210 1.78 -1.45 31.38
CA ARG A 210 1.90 -2.47 32.44
C ARG A 210 0.57 -2.76 33.12
N GLY A 211 -0.44 -3.11 32.31
CA GLY A 211 -1.66 -3.78 32.75
C GLY A 211 -1.40 -5.24 33.13
N THR A 212 -0.79 -5.48 34.30
CA THR A 212 -0.65 -6.84 34.87
C THR A 212 -2.01 -7.43 35.30
N GLY A 213 -2.96 -6.57 35.70
CA GLY A 213 -4.34 -6.95 36.04
C GLY A 213 -5.14 -7.50 34.85
N CYS A 214 -5.35 -6.70 33.80
CA CYS A 214 -6.09 -7.15 32.60
C CYS A 214 -5.37 -8.37 31.92
N ARG A 215 -4.04 -8.53 32.07
CA ARG A 215 -3.28 -9.71 31.59
C ARG A 215 -3.48 -11.01 32.39
N LYS A 216 -3.67 -10.94 33.70
CA LYS A 216 -3.93 -12.13 34.53
C LYS A 216 -5.37 -12.61 34.32
N TRP A 217 -6.30 -11.67 34.35
CA TRP A 217 -7.73 -11.95 34.12
C TRP A 217 -7.99 -12.61 32.77
N LEU A 218 -7.43 -12.09 31.67
CA LEU A 218 -7.62 -12.70 30.34
C LEU A 218 -7.08 -14.13 30.29
N ARG A 219 -5.94 -14.40 30.96
CA ARG A 219 -5.32 -15.74 31.00
C ARG A 219 -6.17 -16.74 31.78
N ASP A 220 -6.78 -16.30 32.88
CA ASP A 220 -7.65 -17.11 33.72
C ASP A 220 -9.02 -17.35 33.05
N HIS A 221 -9.52 -16.39 32.27
CA HIS A 221 -10.79 -16.50 31.54
C HIS A 221 -10.71 -17.43 30.32
N THR A 222 -9.68 -17.30 29.48
CA THR A 222 -9.49 -18.19 28.31
C THR A 222 -9.27 -19.64 28.73
N ARG A 223 -8.67 -19.87 29.91
CA ARG A 223 -8.53 -21.20 30.51
C ARG A 223 -9.87 -21.75 31.00
N SER A 224 -10.72 -20.91 31.59
CA SER A 224 -12.05 -21.32 32.05
C SER A 224 -13.01 -21.63 30.89
N GLU A 225 -12.92 -20.90 29.77
CA GLU A 225 -13.75 -21.15 28.56
C GLU A 225 -13.36 -22.45 27.84
N SER A 226 -12.07 -22.80 27.83
CA SER A 226 -11.60 -24.07 27.26
C SER A 226 -11.89 -25.28 28.15
N GLU A 227 -12.04 -25.08 29.46
CA GLU A 227 -12.49 -26.11 30.41
C GLU A 227 -14.04 -26.27 30.45
N GLN A 228 -14.81 -25.31 29.90
CA GLN A 228 -16.28 -25.32 29.90
C GLN A 228 -16.94 -25.66 28.56
N THR A 229 -16.17 -25.89 27.48
CA THR A 229 -16.74 -26.38 26.22
C THR A 229 -16.92 -27.90 26.31
N PRO A 230 -18.16 -28.45 26.37
CA PRO A 230 -18.36 -29.89 26.31
C PRO A 230 -17.99 -30.38 24.91
N PRO A 231 -17.52 -31.64 24.76
CA PRO A 231 -17.40 -32.24 23.43
C PRO A 231 -18.78 -32.26 22.78
N ASP A 232 -18.85 -31.67 21.58
CA ASP A 232 -20.04 -31.55 20.74
C ASP A 232 -20.41 -32.96 20.19
N GLU A 233 -20.99 -33.81 21.04
CA GLU A 233 -21.62 -35.09 20.68
C GLU A 233 -23.08 -34.85 20.27
N ASP A 234 -23.33 -34.16 19.16
CA ASP A 234 -24.58 -34.30 18.38
C ASP A 234 -24.56 -33.45 17.09
N ARG A 235 -23.64 -33.76 16.18
CA ARG A 235 -23.71 -33.24 14.81
C ARG A 235 -24.23 -34.33 13.86
N PRO A 236 -25.53 -34.35 13.51
CA PRO A 236 -26.05 -35.30 12.53
C PRO A 236 -25.39 -35.06 11.17
N SER A 237 -24.77 -36.12 10.65
CA SER A 237 -24.08 -36.15 9.37
C SER A 237 -25.08 -36.32 8.24
N ASP A 238 -25.79 -35.25 7.88
CA ASP A 238 -26.56 -35.19 6.63
C ASP A 238 -26.29 -33.86 5.91
N LEU A 239 -25.28 -33.87 5.03
CA LEU A 239 -25.13 -32.86 3.99
C LEU A 239 -25.50 -33.51 2.64
N PRO A 240 -26.49 -32.99 1.90
CA PRO A 240 -26.78 -33.49 0.57
C PRO A 240 -25.71 -33.04 -0.43
N HIS A 241 -25.28 -33.98 -1.27
CA HIS A 241 -24.45 -33.73 -2.44
C HIS A 241 -25.13 -32.73 -3.39
N VAL A 242 -24.56 -31.53 -3.50
CA VAL A 242 -24.90 -30.58 -4.56
C VAL A 242 -24.04 -30.89 -5.78
N LEU A 243 -24.64 -31.51 -6.79
CA LEU A 243 -24.09 -31.63 -8.14
C LEU A 243 -24.22 -30.28 -8.85
N TYR A 244 -23.11 -29.71 -9.29
CA TYR A 244 -23.10 -28.56 -10.19
C TYR A 244 -23.31 -29.05 -11.63
N PRO A 245 -24.25 -28.49 -12.41
CA PRO A 245 -24.26 -28.69 -13.86
C PRO A 245 -23.27 -27.73 -14.52
N THR A 246 -22.40 -28.29 -15.36
CA THR A 246 -21.61 -27.58 -16.37
C THR A 246 -22.51 -27.10 -17.50
N VAL A 247 -22.47 -25.79 -17.79
CA VAL A 247 -22.49 -25.21 -19.15
C VAL A 247 -21.58 -23.99 -19.14
#